data_AF-A0A7G8GZ25-F1
#
_entry.id   AF-A0A7G8GZ25-F1
#
_cell.length_a   1.000
_cell.length_b   1.000
_cell.length_c   1.000
_cell.angle_alpha   90.00
_cell.angle_beta   90.00
_cell.angle_gamma   90.00
#
_symmetry.space_group_name_H-M   'P 1'
#
loop_
_entity.id
_entity.type
_entity.pdbx_description
1 polymer ?
#
loop_
_entity_poly.entity_id
_entity_poly.type
_entity_poly.pdbx_seq_one_letter_code
_entity_poly.pdbx_strand_id
1 'polypeptide(L)'
;MQIHLVAGGAGFLGSHLIDRLMEAGDEVICLDNYFTGRKANIARWIGHPRFELIRHDVTEPIKLEVDRIWHLASGLPCLADSLSVQSGQDSQNQLSRHLQHAGPGASSGGTAAARQYK
;
A
#
# COMPACT_ATOMS: atom_id res chain seq x y z
N MET A 1 -7.42 -4.37 18.35
CA MET A 1 -8.24 -3.53 17.46
C MET A 1 -7.31 -2.56 16.78
N GLN A 2 -7.14 -2.73 15.47
CA GLN A 2 -6.30 -1.92 14.59
C GLN A 2 -7.12 -1.50 13.37
N ILE A 3 -6.76 -0.39 12.74
CA ILE A 3 -7.38 0.13 11.52
C ILE A 3 -6.49 -0.27 10.32
N HIS A 4 -7.05 -1.08 9.42
CA HIS A 4 -6.34 -1.58 8.24
C HIS A 4 -6.87 -0.95 6.96
N LEU A 5 -5.98 -0.36 6.16
CA LEU A 5 -6.27 0.04 4.78
C LEU A 5 -5.98 -1.12 3.83
N VAL A 6 -6.94 -1.49 2.99
CA VAL A 6 -6.76 -2.51 1.95
C VAL A 6 -7.00 -1.88 0.57
N ALA A 7 -5.92 -1.58 -0.15
CA ALA A 7 -5.97 -1.12 -1.53
C ALA A 7 -6.16 -2.31 -2.48
N GLY A 8 -7.16 -2.23 -3.37
CA GLY A 8 -7.60 -3.37 -4.18
C GLY A 8 -8.48 -4.36 -3.39
N GLY A 9 -9.17 -3.87 -2.36
CA GLY A 9 -9.95 -4.70 -1.43
C GLY A 9 -11.16 -5.41 -2.05
N ALA A 10 -11.70 -4.92 -3.18
CA ALA A 10 -12.79 -5.60 -3.90
C ALA A 10 -12.28 -6.63 -4.91
N GLY A 11 -10.96 -6.82 -5.04
CA GLY A 11 -10.33 -7.89 -5.82
C GLY A 11 -10.44 -9.26 -5.16
N PHE A 12 -9.90 -10.31 -5.83
CA PHE A 12 -9.95 -11.69 -5.32
C PHE A 12 -9.19 -11.83 -4.00
N LEU A 13 -7.89 -11.49 -3.95
CA LEU A 13 -7.11 -11.62 -2.70
C LEU A 13 -7.55 -10.60 -1.64
N GLY A 14 -7.87 -9.38 -2.08
CA GLY A 14 -8.31 -8.29 -1.19
C GLY A 14 -9.53 -8.66 -0.37
N SER A 15 -10.56 -9.23 -0.99
CA SER A 15 -11.80 -9.55 -0.27
C SER A 15 -11.61 -10.64 0.78
N HIS A 16 -10.76 -11.64 0.50
CA HIS A 16 -10.45 -12.70 1.47
C HIS A 16 -9.60 -12.18 2.64
N LEU A 17 -8.73 -11.19 2.40
CA LEU A 17 -8.00 -10.52 3.47
C LEU A 17 -8.97 -9.72 4.36
N ILE A 18 -9.86 -8.93 3.75
CA ILE A 18 -10.90 -8.18 4.46
C ILE A 18 -11.72 -9.12 5.33
N ASP A 19 -12.15 -10.27 4.80
CA ASP A 19 -12.90 -11.27 5.57
C ASP A 19 -12.18 -11.69 6.85
N ARG A 20 -10.89 -12.02 6.76
CA ARG A 20 -10.08 -12.41 7.92
C ARG A 20 -9.88 -11.28 8.93
N LEU A 21 -9.63 -10.06 8.45
CA LEU A 21 -9.44 -8.89 9.33
C LEU A 21 -10.73 -8.54 10.09
N MET A 22 -11.85 -8.57 9.38
CA MET A 22 -13.17 -8.31 9.96
C MET A 22 -13.57 -9.40 10.98
N GLU A 23 -13.27 -10.67 10.68
CA GLU A 23 -13.46 -11.81 11.59
C GLU A 23 -12.55 -11.72 12.83
N ALA A 24 -11.35 -11.16 12.69
CA ALA A 24 -10.45 -10.87 13.81
C ALA A 24 -10.93 -9.70 14.70
N GLY A 25 -12.01 -9.00 14.30
CA GLY A 25 -12.59 -7.90 15.06
C GLY A 25 -11.91 -6.55 14.83
N ASP A 26 -11.07 -6.44 13.81
CA ASP A 26 -10.43 -5.18 13.45
C ASP A 26 -11.34 -4.27 12.60
N GLU A 27 -10.90 -3.03 12.42
CA GLU A 27 -11.52 -2.05 11.53
C GLU A 27 -10.85 -2.06 10.16
N VAL A 28 -11.64 -2.00 9.11
CA VAL A 28 -11.15 -2.16 7.74
C VAL A 28 -11.67 -1.05 6.83
N ILE A 29 -10.75 -0.37 6.19
CA ILE A 29 -11.00 0.61 5.13
C ILE A 29 -10.61 -0.05 3.80
N CYS A 30 -11.61 -0.38 2.98
CA CYS A 30 -11.43 -0.90 1.64
C CYS A 30 -11.29 0.26 0.65
N LEU A 31 -10.13 0.36 -0.01
CA LEU A 31 -9.85 1.34 -1.05
C LEU A 31 -9.84 0.64 -2.42
N ASP A 32 -10.81 0.94 -3.30
CA ASP A 32 -10.91 0.25 -4.58
C ASP A 32 -11.61 1.13 -5.66
N ASN A 33 -11.09 1.16 -6.88
CA ASN A 33 -11.70 1.88 -8.02
C ASN A 33 -12.63 0.99 -8.88
N TYR A 34 -12.73 -0.29 -8.55
CA TYR A 34 -13.41 -1.36 -9.31
C TYR A 34 -12.84 -1.62 -10.70
N PHE A 35 -11.53 -1.43 -10.91
CA PHE A 35 -10.91 -1.71 -12.20
C PHE A 35 -11.04 -3.19 -12.61
N THR A 36 -10.67 -4.11 -11.71
CA THR A 36 -10.91 -5.57 -11.85
C THR A 36 -11.77 -6.15 -10.71
N GLY A 37 -11.93 -5.40 -9.63
CA GLY A 37 -12.71 -5.80 -8.46
C GLY A 37 -14.22 -5.79 -8.70
N ARG A 38 -14.96 -6.51 -7.84
CA ARG A 38 -16.42 -6.56 -7.88
C ARG A 38 -16.99 -6.22 -6.51
N LYS A 39 -17.98 -5.33 -6.46
CA LYS A 39 -18.68 -4.98 -5.21
C LYS A 39 -19.28 -6.20 -4.50
N ALA A 40 -19.68 -7.23 -5.24
CA ALA A 40 -20.16 -8.50 -4.70
C ALA A 40 -19.15 -9.18 -3.75
N ASN A 41 -17.84 -9.01 -3.97
CA ASN A 41 -16.80 -9.64 -3.16
C ASN A 41 -16.74 -9.09 -1.72
N ILE A 42 -17.19 -7.85 -1.51
CA ILE A 42 -17.19 -7.17 -0.20
C ILE A 42 -18.61 -6.90 0.33
N ALA A 43 -19.64 -7.35 -0.38
CA ALA A 43 -21.04 -7.01 -0.08
C ALA A 43 -21.46 -7.41 1.34
N ARG A 44 -20.89 -8.49 1.89
CA ARG A 44 -21.17 -8.98 3.25
C ARG A 44 -20.84 -7.97 4.36
N TRP A 45 -19.91 -7.04 4.11
CA TRP A 45 -19.46 -6.07 5.09
C TRP A 45 -20.02 -4.66 4.88
N ILE A 46 -20.73 -4.43 3.78
CA ILE A 46 -21.32 -3.12 3.49
C ILE A 46 -22.38 -2.81 4.56
N GLY A 47 -22.20 -1.67 5.23
CA GLY A 47 -23.05 -1.22 6.34
C GLY A 47 -22.63 -1.73 7.72
N HIS A 48 -21.57 -2.55 7.81
CA HIS A 48 -21.01 -2.96 9.09
C HIS A 48 -20.25 -1.76 9.73
N PRO A 49 -20.41 -1.48 11.04
CA PRO A 49 -19.85 -0.28 11.68
C PRO A 49 -18.31 -0.19 11.66
N ARG A 50 -17.62 -1.33 11.51
CA ARG A 50 -16.15 -1.44 11.40
C ARG A 50 -15.64 -1.55 9.96
N PHE A 51 -16.51 -1.38 8.96
CA PHE A 51 -16.14 -1.50 7.56
C PHE A 51 -16.50 -0.23 6.80
N GLU A 52 -15.49 0.37 6.16
CA GLU A 52 -15.66 1.50 5.27
C GLU A 52 -15.18 1.13 3.85
N LEU A 53 -15.93 1.57 2.85
CA LEU A 53 -15.55 1.44 1.45
C LEU A 53 -15.34 2.84 0.88
N ILE A 54 -14.11 3.11 0.45
CA ILE A 54 -13.74 4.34 -0.23
C ILE A 54 -13.46 4.01 -1.69
N ARG A 55 -14.32 4.51 -2.58
CA ARG A 55 -14.09 4.39 -4.02
C ARG A 55 -13.06 5.41 -4.47
N HIS A 56 -11.84 4.96 -4.74
CA HIS A 56 -10.70 5.84 -5.02
C HIS A 56 -9.66 5.12 -5.87
N ASP A 57 -8.97 5.88 -6.73
CA ASP A 57 -7.83 5.38 -7.49
C ASP A 57 -6.55 5.56 -6.68
N VAL A 58 -5.77 4.49 -6.51
CA VAL A 58 -4.54 4.53 -5.72
C VAL A 58 -3.46 5.43 -6.33
N THR A 59 -3.58 5.81 -7.61
CA THR A 59 -2.68 6.78 -8.25
C THR A 59 -2.91 8.20 -7.76
N GLU A 60 -4.08 8.50 -7.22
CA GLU A 60 -4.44 9.81 -6.69
C GLU A 60 -4.11 9.90 -5.20
N PRO A 61 -3.58 11.04 -4.73
CA PRO A 61 -3.24 11.21 -3.32
C PRO A 61 -4.48 11.17 -2.43
N ILE A 62 -4.40 10.45 -1.31
CA ILE A 62 -5.43 10.40 -0.28
C ILE A 62 -4.79 10.45 1.11
N LYS A 63 -5.45 11.12 2.07
CA LYS A 63 -5.00 11.22 3.46
C LYS A 63 -5.96 10.43 4.33
N LEU A 64 -5.46 9.37 4.96
CA LEU A 64 -6.20 8.50 5.87
C LEU A 64 -5.34 8.20 7.09
N GLU A 65 -5.97 8.12 8.27
CA GLU A 65 -5.32 7.67 9.51
C GLU A 65 -5.54 6.18 9.67
N VAL A 66 -4.47 5.39 9.53
CA VAL A 66 -4.52 3.92 9.60
C VAL A 66 -3.29 3.37 10.29
N ASP A 67 -3.42 2.21 10.93
CA ASP A 67 -2.30 1.53 11.58
C ASP A 67 -1.46 0.73 10.58
N ARG A 68 -2.13 0.12 9.58
CA ARG A 68 -1.51 -0.79 8.61
C ARG A 68 -2.08 -0.62 7.22
N ILE A 69 -1.24 -0.81 6.20
CA ILE A 69 -1.61 -0.71 4.79
C ILE A 69 -1.30 -2.02 4.07
N TRP A 70 -2.29 -2.52 3.34
CA TRP A 70 -2.21 -3.70 2.49
C TRP A 70 -2.41 -3.28 1.04
N HIS A 71 -1.33 -3.34 0.25
CA HIS A 71 -1.35 -2.94 -1.16
C HIS A 71 -1.52 -4.17 -2.06
N LEU A 72 -2.76 -4.40 -2.52
CA LEU A 72 -3.13 -5.55 -3.36
C LEU A 72 -3.70 -5.12 -4.74
N ALA A 73 -3.77 -3.81 -5.00
CA ALA A 73 -4.14 -3.27 -6.30
C ALA A 73 -3.02 -3.59 -7.31
N SER A 74 -3.19 -4.65 -8.10
CA SER A 74 -2.23 -5.06 -9.13
C SER A 74 -2.72 -4.73 -10.53
N GLY A 75 -2.15 -3.68 -11.11
CA GLY A 75 -1.94 -3.56 -12.56
C GLY A 75 -0.43 -3.56 -12.79
N LEU A 76 0.16 -4.65 -13.27
CA LEU A 76 1.62 -4.72 -13.51
C LEU A 76 2.05 -3.77 -14.65
N PRO A 77 3.29 -3.23 -14.68
CA PRO A 77 4.30 -3.10 -13.63
C PRO A 77 4.90 -1.69 -13.56
N CYS A 78 4.77 -0.98 -12.43
CA CYS A 78 5.65 0.15 -12.11
C CYS A 78 6.06 0.08 -10.62
N LEU A 79 7.18 -0.61 -10.38
CA LEU A 79 8.13 -0.46 -9.27
C LEU A 79 7.54 -0.34 -7.85
N ALA A 80 7.62 -1.45 -7.11
CA ALA A 80 7.49 -1.52 -5.65
C ALA A 80 8.70 -0.88 -4.92
N ASP A 81 9.15 0.30 -5.37
CA ASP A 81 10.15 1.10 -4.67
C ASP A 81 9.53 2.43 -4.24
N SER A 82 9.62 2.70 -2.93
CA SER A 82 9.31 3.98 -2.28
C SER A 82 7.84 4.24 -1.93
N LEU A 83 7.27 3.45 -1.02
CA LEU A 83 6.33 4.01 -0.05
C LEU A 83 6.84 3.68 1.35
N SER A 84 7.71 4.56 1.85
CA SER A 84 7.97 4.69 3.28
C SER A 84 6.68 5.17 3.95
N VAL A 85 5.90 4.22 4.44
CA VAL A 85 4.85 4.51 5.41
C VAL A 85 5.54 4.96 6.69
N GLN A 86 5.46 6.24 7.02
CA GLN A 86 5.74 6.71 8.36
C GLN A 86 4.53 6.33 9.22
N SER A 87 4.50 5.06 9.66
CA SER A 87 3.74 4.72 10.87
C SER A 87 4.25 5.66 11.97
N GLY A 88 3.35 6.26 12.74
CA GLY A 88 3.65 7.26 13.79
C GLY A 88 4.45 6.73 15.00
N GLN A 89 5.42 5.84 14.77
CA GLN A 89 6.39 5.34 15.73
C GLN A 89 7.76 5.20 15.05
N ASP A 90 8.41 6.31 14.69
CA ASP A 90 9.79 6.21 14.18
C ASP A 90 10.60 7.50 14.41
N SER A 91 10.83 7.85 15.68
CA SER A 91 11.74 8.94 16.07
C SER A 91 13.16 8.49 16.41
N GLN A 92 13.52 7.19 16.28
CA GLN A 92 14.87 6.72 16.65
C GLN A 92 15.62 5.81 15.67
N ASN A 93 15.05 5.32 14.56
CA ASN A 93 15.71 4.25 13.78
C ASN A 93 16.29 4.64 12.41
N GLN A 94 16.47 5.93 12.12
CA GLN A 94 17.01 6.37 10.82
C GLN A 94 18.52 6.68 10.78
N LEU A 95 19.27 6.60 11.90
CA LEU A 95 20.70 6.97 11.90
C LEU A 95 21.70 5.80 11.75
N SER A 96 21.27 4.54 11.68
CA SER A 96 22.19 3.38 11.78
C SER A 96 22.37 2.54 10.51
N ARG A 97 21.72 2.86 9.39
CA ARG A 97 21.84 2.04 8.15
C ARG A 97 22.68 2.65 7.02
N HIS A 98 23.25 3.84 7.20
CA HIS A 98 24.02 4.50 6.14
C HIS A 98 25.56 4.30 6.23
N LEU A 99 26.06 3.48 7.16
CA LEU A 99 27.51 3.40 7.44
C LEU A 99 28.16 2.01 7.32
N GLN A 100 27.51 0.99 6.72
CA GLN A 100 28.12 -0.36 6.66
C GLN A 100 28.50 -0.91 5.28
N HIS A 101 28.29 -0.19 4.17
CA HIS A 101 28.72 -0.67 2.86
C HIS A 101 29.40 0.41 1.99
N ALA A 102 30.65 0.72 2.30
CA ALA A 102 31.59 1.27 1.32
C ALA A 102 33.05 1.02 1.76
N GLY A 103 33.58 -0.17 1.44
CA GLY A 103 35.01 -0.44 1.33
C GLY A 103 35.44 -0.40 -0.16
N PRO A 104 36.73 -0.20 -0.47
CA PRO A 104 37.15 0.56 -1.65
C PRO A 104 37.50 -0.29 -2.88
N GLY A 105 37.31 0.27 -4.09
CA GLY A 105 38.13 -0.09 -5.26
C GLY A 105 37.42 -0.16 -6.62
N ALA A 106 37.98 0.59 -7.59
CA ALA A 106 37.93 0.43 -9.06
C ALA A 106 36.59 0.68 -9.79
N SER A 107 36.48 1.16 -11.02
CA SER A 107 37.22 2.08 -11.92
C SER A 107 36.42 2.09 -13.24
N SER A 108 36.43 3.24 -13.94
CA SER A 108 36.14 3.47 -15.38
C SER A 108 34.73 3.22 -15.98
N GLY A 109 34.13 4.31 -16.49
CA GLY A 109 33.71 4.43 -17.91
C GLY A 109 32.22 4.39 -18.28
N GLY A 110 31.72 5.47 -18.91
CA GLY A 110 30.75 5.38 -20.02
C GLY A 110 29.31 5.90 -19.83
N THR A 111 29.08 7.16 -20.25
CA THR A 111 27.89 7.74 -20.95
C THR A 111 26.58 6.94 -21.10
N ALA A 112 25.43 7.53 -20.75
CA ALA A 112 24.42 8.03 -21.71
C ALA A 112 23.07 8.49 -21.07
N ALA A 113 22.70 9.74 -21.40
CA ALA A 113 21.38 10.25 -21.74
C ALA A 113 20.18 10.12 -20.77
N ALA A 114 19.84 11.27 -20.17
CA ALA A 114 18.52 11.61 -19.64
C ALA A 114 17.47 11.71 -20.76
N ARG A 115 16.26 11.20 -20.52
CA ARG A 115 15.06 11.49 -21.34
C ARG A 115 13.94 12.02 -20.44
N GLN A 116 13.62 13.29 -20.67
CA GLN A 116 12.43 13.97 -20.19
C GLN A 116 11.19 13.40 -20.89
N TYR A 117 10.08 13.22 -20.15
CA TYR A 117 8.77 13.00 -20.74
C TYR A 117 8.01 14.34 -20.83
N LYS A 118 7.37 14.49 -21.99
CA LYS A 118 6.61 15.64 -22.46
C LYS A 118 5.14 15.49 -22.08
#